data_AF-A0AA51S8V0-F1
#
_entry.id   AF-A0AA51S8V0-F1
#
_cell.length_a   1.000
_cell.length_b   1.000
_cell.length_c   1.000
_cell.angle_alpha   90.00
_cell.angle_beta   90.00
_cell.angle_gamma   90.00
#
_symmetry.space_group_name_H-M   'P 1'
#
loop_
_entity.id
_entity.type
_entity.pdbx_description
1 polymer ?
#
loop_
_entity_poly.entity_id
_entity_poly.type
_entity_poly.pdbx_seq_one_letter_code
_entity_poly.pdbx_strand_id
1 'polypeptide(L)'
;MNKTLIFSFLLCLFLASCSKQPQQYTSFDEAQHALKSLNLALYQPKNSKHAGLRGEQLPFTDAYLKKRHAIYQSLMQMQLTKQQTEQVNYLVIAERFPERYFAWPAHTNVLVNLLNLASSESDYQNISNWLEFVQRQLESAQLSNLKLNKIEHNLIKNYVLSALNDKNIPNSLLAQLNILKDYLVQYSPRGSVGLYGLANGSEWYQSKLNYFSGTVHSPLEWLTIINKQLKEESTQPVNQEVSQIYPQSFLVQFTNGDKEVPGLDWLSGFRNLPAIAENKSLLAQQKTLMLAMMETDVGLHIHAWTLPQAKVNLIKRLNISEIDATRLVKNIVLYPGQAFSFAQQLL
;
A
#
# COMPACT_ATOMS: atom_id res chain seq x y z
N MET A 1 -47.72 -19.65 28.10
CA MET A 1 -47.70 -18.82 26.86
C MET A 1 -46.81 -17.57 26.94
N ASN A 2 -46.16 -17.23 28.06
CA ASN A 2 -45.33 -16.00 28.15
C ASN A 2 -43.82 -16.19 27.89
N LYS A 3 -43.29 -17.43 27.88
CA LYS A 3 -41.84 -17.65 27.67
C LYS A 3 -41.42 -17.53 26.20
N THR A 4 -42.30 -17.87 25.26
CA THR A 4 -42.05 -17.80 23.82
C THR A 4 -42.05 -16.36 23.30
N LEU A 5 -42.91 -15.49 23.86
CA LEU A 5 -42.97 -14.07 23.52
C LEU A 5 -41.72 -13.28 23.99
N ILE A 6 -41.17 -13.62 25.15
CA ILE A 6 -39.96 -12.99 25.68
C ILE A 6 -38.73 -13.38 24.83
N PHE A 7 -38.68 -14.62 24.34
CA PHE A 7 -37.57 -15.09 23.48
C PHE A 7 -37.60 -14.44 22.08
N SER A 8 -38.79 -14.23 21.49
CA SER A 8 -38.93 -13.50 20.22
C SER A 8 -38.58 -12.01 20.35
N PHE A 9 -38.87 -11.38 21.49
CA PHE A 9 -38.51 -9.97 21.72
C PHE A 9 -36.99 -9.77 21.91
N LEU A 10 -36.32 -10.72 22.57
CA LEU A 10 -34.85 -10.74 22.68
C LEU A 10 -34.17 -10.98 21.32
N LEU A 11 -34.71 -11.86 20.46
CA LEU A 11 -34.20 -12.03 19.09
C LEU A 11 -34.37 -10.77 18.22
N CYS A 12 -35.47 -10.01 18.39
CA CYS A 12 -35.64 -8.73 17.69
C CYS A 12 -34.65 -7.65 18.13
N LEU A 13 -34.21 -7.65 19.39
CA LEU A 13 -33.16 -6.75 19.88
C LEU A 13 -31.77 -7.07 19.31
N PHE A 14 -31.51 -8.33 18.93
CA PHE A 14 -30.28 -8.72 18.22
C PHE A 14 -30.34 -8.49 16.70
N LEU A 15 -31.51 -8.23 16.12
CA LEU A 15 -31.65 -7.85 14.70
C LEU A 15 -31.45 -6.33 14.46
N ALA A 16 -31.35 -5.53 15.52
CA ALA A 16 -31.11 -4.10 15.45
C ALA A 16 -29.63 -3.71 15.23
N SER A 17 -28.71 -4.65 15.04
CA SER A 17 -27.28 -4.34 14.83
C SER A 17 -26.86 -4.13 13.37
N CYS A 18 -27.81 -4.04 12.44
CA CYS A 18 -27.57 -3.58 11.06
C CYS A 18 -28.25 -2.23 10.79
N SER A 19 -28.32 -1.35 11.80
CA SER A 19 -28.67 0.05 11.52
C SER A 19 -27.63 0.63 10.57
N LYS A 20 -28.04 1.09 9.39
CA LYS A 20 -27.19 1.87 8.48
C LYS A 20 -26.53 2.98 9.32
N GLN A 21 -25.20 2.98 9.38
CA GLN A 21 -24.51 4.09 10.02
C GLN A 21 -24.95 5.38 9.33
N PRO A 22 -25.24 6.45 10.09
CA PRO A 22 -25.62 7.72 9.50
C PRO A 22 -24.54 8.15 8.51
N GLN A 23 -24.96 8.61 7.34
CA GLN A 23 -24.06 9.03 6.28
C GLN A 23 -23.20 10.19 6.80
N GLN A 24 -21.92 9.92 7.06
CA GLN A 24 -21.02 10.86 7.73
C GLN A 24 -20.47 11.93 6.78
N TYR A 25 -20.57 11.71 5.47
CA TYR A 25 -20.03 12.56 4.42
C TYR A 25 -21.07 12.74 3.31
N THR A 26 -21.15 13.94 2.76
CA THR A 26 -22.14 14.33 1.74
C THR A 26 -21.64 14.17 0.30
N SER A 27 -20.32 14.05 0.10
CA SER A 27 -19.70 13.90 -1.21
C SER A 27 -18.43 13.05 -1.20
N PHE A 28 -18.01 12.60 -2.38
CA PHE A 28 -16.73 11.92 -2.58
C PHE A 28 -15.54 12.78 -2.13
N ASP A 29 -15.56 14.07 -2.45
CA ASP A 29 -14.46 15.00 -2.11
C ASP A 29 -14.32 15.18 -0.60
N GLU A 30 -15.44 15.24 0.12
CA GLU A 30 -15.46 15.34 1.58
C GLU A 30 -14.87 14.08 2.22
N ALA A 31 -15.27 12.90 1.74
CA ALA A 31 -14.74 11.62 2.21
C ALA A 31 -13.26 11.45 1.85
N GLN A 32 -12.83 11.87 0.65
CA GLN A 32 -11.43 11.88 0.25
C GLN A 32 -10.60 12.81 1.13
N HIS A 33 -11.12 14.00 1.45
CA HIS A 33 -10.44 14.94 2.35
C HIS A 33 -10.27 14.34 3.74
N ALA A 34 -11.29 13.67 4.27
CA ALA A 34 -11.19 12.95 5.53
C ALA A 34 -10.16 11.83 5.49
N LEU A 35 -10.08 11.06 4.41
CA LEU A 35 -9.03 10.04 4.23
C LEU A 35 -7.64 10.67 4.16
N LYS A 36 -7.45 11.76 3.41
CA LYS A 36 -6.17 12.49 3.34
C LYS A 36 -5.74 12.96 4.74
N SER A 37 -6.66 13.51 5.51
CA SER A 37 -6.41 13.95 6.89
C SER A 37 -6.04 12.79 7.81
N LEU A 38 -6.73 11.65 7.69
CA LEU A 38 -6.44 10.44 8.46
C LEU A 38 -5.05 9.85 8.15
N ASN A 39 -4.62 9.96 6.90
CA ASN A 39 -3.40 9.34 6.38
C ASN A 39 -2.19 10.28 6.37
N LEU A 40 -2.20 11.41 7.08
CA LEU A 40 -1.07 12.35 7.09
C LEU A 40 0.25 11.71 7.55
N ALA A 41 0.21 10.70 8.44
CA ALA A 41 1.40 9.95 8.83
C ALA A 41 1.92 9.00 7.74
N LEU A 42 1.07 8.60 6.80
CA LEU A 42 1.40 7.69 5.69
C LEU A 42 1.79 8.43 4.41
N TYR A 43 1.14 9.55 4.14
CA TYR A 43 1.37 10.40 2.97
C TYR A 43 1.22 11.88 3.36
N GLN A 44 2.34 12.61 3.44
CA GLN A 44 2.33 14.06 3.69
C GLN A 44 2.32 14.85 2.38
N PRO A 45 1.25 15.63 2.11
CA PRO A 45 1.29 16.65 1.06
C PRO A 45 2.42 17.64 1.31
N LYS A 46 3.11 18.08 0.24
CA LYS A 46 4.03 19.21 0.28
C LYS A 46 3.27 20.42 0.83
N ASN A 47 3.76 21.03 1.91
CA ASN A 47 3.18 22.19 2.61
C ASN A 47 1.99 21.91 3.56
N SER A 48 1.88 20.70 4.10
CA SER A 48 0.89 20.43 5.15
C SER A 48 1.19 21.26 6.41
N LYS A 49 0.25 22.10 6.83
CA LYS A 49 0.40 22.90 8.06
C LYS A 49 0.26 22.00 9.28
N HIS A 50 1.16 22.18 10.24
CA HIS A 50 1.13 21.54 11.56
C HIS A 50 -0.18 21.86 12.27
N ALA A 51 -0.98 20.84 12.60
CA ALA A 51 -2.23 20.99 13.33
C ALA A 51 -2.29 20.12 14.61
N GLY A 52 -1.12 19.64 15.06
CA GLY A 52 -1.00 18.66 16.13
C GLY A 52 -1.32 17.23 15.67
N LEU A 53 -0.76 16.25 16.38
CA LEU A 53 -0.99 14.83 16.09
C LEU A 53 -2.30 14.38 16.75
N ARG A 54 -3.22 13.82 15.97
CA ARG A 54 -4.44 13.20 16.51
C ARG A 54 -4.25 11.70 16.67
N GLY A 55 -4.87 11.11 17.69
CA GLY A 55 -4.74 9.68 17.98
C GLY A 55 -5.17 8.78 16.81
N GLU A 56 -6.22 9.17 16.08
CA GLU A 56 -6.67 8.44 14.89
C GLU A 56 -5.70 8.51 13.71
N GLN A 57 -4.70 9.39 13.73
CA GLN A 57 -3.67 9.50 12.68
C GLN A 57 -2.47 8.58 12.92
N LEU A 58 -2.43 7.85 14.04
CA LEU A 58 -1.43 6.81 14.32
C LEU A 58 -1.75 5.56 13.47
N PRO A 59 -0.94 5.24 12.43
CA PRO A 59 -1.33 4.26 11.43
C PRO A 59 -1.61 2.87 12.02
N PHE A 60 -2.66 2.24 11.50
CA PHE A 60 -3.08 0.86 11.80
C PHE A 60 -3.41 0.55 13.26
N THR A 61 -3.45 1.55 14.13
CA THR A 61 -4.09 1.42 15.44
C THR A 61 -5.59 1.19 15.30
N ASP A 62 -6.25 0.66 16.33
CA ASP A 62 -7.70 0.44 16.30
C ASP A 62 -8.49 1.73 16.01
N ALA A 63 -8.04 2.87 16.55
CA ALA A 63 -8.64 4.18 16.29
C ALA A 63 -8.54 4.55 14.80
N TYR A 64 -7.37 4.37 14.20
CA TYR A 64 -7.13 4.58 12.78
C TYR A 64 -8.00 3.66 11.92
N LEU A 65 -7.97 2.34 12.19
CA LEU A 65 -8.71 1.34 11.42
C LEU A 65 -10.21 1.56 11.50
N LYS A 66 -10.74 1.88 12.68
CA LYS A 66 -12.16 2.21 12.87
C LYS A 66 -12.56 3.44 12.06
N LYS A 67 -11.74 4.50 12.06
CA LYS A 67 -12.03 5.72 11.28
C LYS A 67 -11.94 5.47 9.78
N ARG A 68 -10.92 4.74 9.32
CA ARG A 68 -10.76 4.33 7.91
C ARG A 68 -11.96 3.54 7.42
N HIS A 69 -12.37 2.52 8.19
CA HIS A 69 -13.52 1.69 7.88
C HIS A 69 -14.80 2.51 7.78
N ALA A 70 -15.06 3.41 8.74
CA ALA A 70 -16.24 4.29 8.72
C ALA A 70 -16.29 5.19 7.47
N ILE A 71 -15.13 5.68 7.00
CA ILE A 71 -15.07 6.46 5.76
C ILE A 71 -15.41 5.58 4.55
N TYR A 72 -14.86 4.38 4.46
CA TYR A 72 -15.19 3.45 3.37
C TYR A 72 -16.66 3.02 3.38
N GLN A 73 -17.24 2.74 4.55
CA GLN A 73 -18.68 2.42 4.65
C GLN A 73 -19.55 3.59 4.21
N SER A 74 -19.15 4.83 4.51
CA SER A 74 -19.86 6.02 4.02
C SER A 74 -19.77 6.15 2.50
N LEU A 75 -18.58 5.94 1.92
CA LEU A 75 -18.37 5.94 0.47
C LEU A 75 -19.21 4.87 -0.25
N MET A 76 -19.33 3.67 0.32
CA MET A 76 -20.16 2.59 -0.24
C MET A 76 -21.66 2.91 -0.30
N GLN A 77 -22.13 3.91 0.47
CA GLN A 77 -23.53 4.34 0.48
C GLN A 77 -23.80 5.50 -0.50
N MET A 78 -22.76 6.08 -1.08
CA MET A 78 -22.86 7.21 -2.02
C MET A 78 -23.15 6.74 -3.45
N GLN A 79 -23.70 7.65 -4.25
CA GLN A 79 -23.71 7.50 -5.70
C GLN A 79 -22.33 7.88 -6.26
N LEU A 80 -21.55 6.88 -6.65
CA LEU A 80 -20.18 7.02 -7.15
C LEU A 80 -20.11 6.75 -8.66
N THR A 81 -19.08 7.27 -9.32
CA THR A 81 -18.75 6.82 -10.69
C THR A 81 -18.27 5.36 -10.68
N LYS A 82 -18.20 4.73 -11.86
CA LYS A 82 -17.66 3.36 -12.00
C LYS A 82 -16.25 3.24 -11.41
N GLN A 83 -15.34 4.13 -11.84
CA GLN A 83 -13.94 4.16 -11.40
C GLN A 83 -13.80 4.38 -9.88
N GLN A 84 -14.67 5.23 -9.29
CA GLN A 84 -14.71 5.45 -7.84
C GLN A 84 -15.22 4.20 -7.11
N THR A 85 -16.27 3.56 -7.61
CA THR A 85 -16.86 2.33 -7.04
C THR A 85 -15.83 1.20 -7.03
N GLU A 86 -15.12 1.00 -8.14
CA GLU A 86 -14.07 -0.01 -8.26
C GLU A 86 -12.94 0.20 -7.25
N GLN A 87 -12.50 1.47 -7.07
CA GLN A 87 -11.48 1.79 -6.08
C GLN A 87 -11.97 1.61 -4.63
N VAL A 88 -13.21 1.99 -4.31
CA VAL A 88 -13.78 1.75 -2.98
C VAL A 88 -13.86 0.26 -2.68
N ASN A 89 -14.34 -0.55 -3.63
CA ASN A 89 -14.42 -2.00 -3.48
C ASN A 89 -13.03 -2.62 -3.24
N TYR A 90 -12.03 -2.21 -4.03
CA TYR A 90 -10.65 -2.64 -3.83
C TYR A 90 -10.13 -2.28 -2.42
N LEU A 91 -10.35 -1.05 -1.96
CA LEU A 91 -9.86 -0.59 -0.66
C LEU A 91 -10.57 -1.26 0.52
N VAL A 92 -11.86 -1.57 0.40
CA VAL A 92 -12.62 -2.35 1.41
C VAL A 92 -12.11 -3.79 1.47
N ILE A 93 -11.80 -4.39 0.32
CA ILE A 93 -11.15 -5.69 0.25
C ILE A 93 -9.77 -5.64 0.93
N ALA A 94 -8.98 -4.59 0.67
CA ALA A 94 -7.66 -4.39 1.26
C ALA A 94 -7.65 -4.37 2.80
N GLU A 95 -8.73 -3.90 3.45
CA GLU A 95 -8.84 -3.89 4.93
C GLU A 95 -8.76 -5.29 5.56
N ARG A 96 -9.07 -6.34 4.79
CA ARG A 96 -9.14 -7.72 5.27
C ARG A 96 -7.81 -8.46 5.18
N PHE A 97 -6.83 -7.89 4.48
CA PHE A 97 -5.57 -8.57 4.20
C PHE A 97 -4.49 -8.36 5.27
N PRO A 98 -3.45 -9.21 5.30
CA PRO A 98 -2.44 -9.20 6.34
C PRO A 98 -1.64 -7.91 6.49
N GLU A 99 -1.74 -6.96 5.55
CA GLU A 99 -1.11 -5.64 5.66
C GLU A 99 -1.48 -4.92 6.96
N ARG A 100 -2.65 -5.22 7.56
CA ARG A 100 -3.03 -4.70 8.89
C ARG A 100 -2.10 -5.12 10.04
N TYR A 101 -1.39 -6.24 9.90
CA TYR A 101 -0.42 -6.72 10.89
C TYR A 101 0.95 -6.05 10.73
N PHE A 102 1.16 -5.30 9.65
CA PHE A 102 2.37 -4.51 9.41
C PHE A 102 2.06 -3.02 9.61
N ALA A 103 1.91 -2.63 10.89
CA ALA A 103 1.50 -1.28 11.27
C ALA A 103 2.42 -0.16 10.75
N TRP A 104 3.68 -0.48 10.46
CA TRP A 104 4.59 0.41 9.74
C TRP A 104 4.75 -0.06 8.28
N PRO A 105 4.01 0.53 7.33
CA PRO A 105 4.21 0.25 5.91
C PRO A 105 5.60 0.72 5.43
N ALA A 106 6.39 -0.21 4.87
CA ALA A 106 7.82 0.01 4.64
C ALA A 106 8.17 1.03 3.54
N HIS A 107 7.22 1.40 2.67
CA HIS A 107 7.48 2.37 1.59
C HIS A 107 7.45 3.84 2.06
N THR A 108 7.06 4.11 3.31
CA THR A 108 7.01 5.47 3.87
C THR A 108 7.71 5.53 5.22
N ASN A 109 8.44 6.63 5.46
CA ASN A 109 9.05 6.91 6.75
C ASN A 109 8.00 7.53 7.69
N VAL A 110 7.13 6.67 8.23
CA VAL A 110 6.03 7.07 9.13
C VAL A 110 6.55 7.88 10.31
N LEU A 111 7.69 7.50 10.89
CA LEU A 111 8.27 8.20 12.04
C LEU A 111 8.60 9.66 11.72
N VAL A 112 9.25 9.94 10.60
CA VAL A 112 9.53 11.32 10.18
C VAL A 112 8.22 12.10 9.97
N ASN A 113 7.21 11.48 9.35
CA ASN A 113 5.92 12.14 9.16
C ASN A 113 5.23 12.42 10.50
N LEU A 114 5.24 11.48 11.45
CA LEU A 114 4.68 11.67 12.78
C LEU A 114 5.40 12.77 13.56
N LEU A 115 6.73 12.82 13.49
CA LEU A 115 7.54 13.88 14.10
C LEU A 115 7.20 15.25 13.50
N ASN A 116 6.99 15.31 12.17
CA ASN A 116 6.53 16.53 11.52
C ASN A 116 5.11 16.93 11.95
N LEU A 117 4.27 16.03 12.48
CA LEU A 117 2.93 16.37 12.97
C LEU A 117 2.93 16.72 14.46
N ALA A 118 3.92 16.23 15.20
CA ALA A 118 4.05 16.45 16.64
C ALA A 118 4.36 17.91 16.96
N SER A 119 3.75 18.40 18.04
CA SER A 119 3.86 19.78 18.51
C SER A 119 4.01 19.90 20.03
N SER A 120 3.96 18.77 20.74
CA SER A 120 3.95 18.72 22.20
C SER A 120 4.60 17.44 22.73
N GLU A 121 4.99 17.44 24.01
CA GLU A 121 5.46 16.21 24.67
C GLU A 121 4.41 15.09 24.69
N SER A 122 3.12 15.43 24.75
CA SER A 122 2.05 14.44 24.63
C SER A 122 2.04 13.77 23.25
N ASP A 123 2.37 14.51 22.18
CA ASP A 123 2.49 13.93 20.84
C ASP A 123 3.70 12.98 20.77
N TYR A 124 4.83 13.35 21.37
CA TYR A 124 5.99 12.45 21.44
C TYR A 124 5.69 11.19 22.25
N GLN A 125 4.93 11.28 23.35
CA GLN A 125 4.49 10.09 24.07
C GLN A 125 3.57 9.21 23.22
N ASN A 126 2.67 9.80 22.43
CA ASN A 126 1.82 9.05 21.49
C ASN A 126 2.65 8.34 20.41
N ILE A 127 3.70 8.99 19.90
CA ILE A 127 4.65 8.37 18.96
C ILE A 127 5.40 7.21 19.63
N SER A 128 5.86 7.39 20.87
CA SER A 128 6.51 6.32 21.64
C SER A 128 5.59 5.09 21.79
N ASN A 129 4.34 5.31 22.19
CA ASN A 129 3.34 4.25 22.32
C ASN A 129 3.05 3.57 20.97
N TRP A 130 3.07 4.32 19.87
CA TRP A 130 2.92 3.77 18.53
C TRP A 130 4.13 2.91 18.11
N LEU A 131 5.36 3.31 18.44
CA LEU A 131 6.55 2.49 18.20
C LEU A 131 6.50 1.17 18.97
N GLU A 132 6.04 1.19 20.21
CA GLU A 132 5.78 -0.03 21.00
C GLU A 132 4.67 -0.88 20.37
N PHE A 133 3.59 -0.25 19.88
CA PHE A 133 2.53 -0.93 19.14
C PHE A 133 3.08 -1.62 17.88
N VAL A 134 3.93 -0.96 17.09
CA VAL A 134 4.57 -1.55 15.91
C VAL A 134 5.37 -2.81 16.28
N GLN A 135 6.18 -2.74 17.34
CA GLN A 135 6.93 -3.91 17.81
C GLN A 135 5.98 -5.07 18.18
N ARG A 136 4.96 -4.81 19.01
CA ARG A 136 3.99 -5.83 19.42
C ARG A 136 3.24 -6.45 18.25
N GLN A 137 2.89 -5.65 17.25
CA GLN A 137 2.27 -6.16 16.02
C GLN A 137 3.21 -7.10 15.26
N LEU A 138 4.50 -6.74 15.11
CA LEU A 138 5.49 -7.61 14.46
C LEU A 138 5.71 -8.91 15.23
N GLU A 139 5.77 -8.87 16.56
CA GLU A 139 5.86 -10.06 17.43
C GLU A 139 4.63 -10.96 17.25
N SER A 140 3.43 -10.39 17.32
CA SER A 140 2.18 -11.13 17.11
C SER A 140 2.08 -11.70 15.70
N ALA A 141 2.54 -10.97 14.68
CA ALA A 141 2.55 -11.42 13.30
C ALA A 141 3.48 -12.62 13.10
N GLN A 142 4.64 -12.64 13.76
CA GLN A 142 5.57 -13.77 13.73
C GLN A 142 4.95 -15.07 14.25
N LEU A 143 4.08 -15.00 15.26
CA LEU A 143 3.34 -16.17 15.78
C LEU A 143 2.40 -16.78 14.73
N SER A 144 1.92 -15.96 13.78
CA SER A 144 1.07 -16.38 12.66
C SER A 144 1.87 -16.60 11.36
N ASN A 145 3.21 -16.68 11.45
CA ASN A 145 4.13 -16.76 10.32
C ASN A 145 3.96 -15.61 9.29
N LEU A 146 3.44 -14.47 9.71
CA LEU A 146 3.37 -13.23 8.94
C LEU A 146 4.62 -12.43 9.24
N LYS A 147 5.56 -12.41 8.29
CA LYS A 147 6.87 -11.77 8.48
C LYS A 147 7.14 -10.76 7.38
N LEU A 148 7.82 -9.66 7.71
CA LEU A 148 8.37 -8.72 6.73
C LEU A 148 9.34 -9.46 5.80
N ASN A 149 9.39 -9.07 4.52
CA ASN A 149 10.46 -9.51 3.64
C ASN A 149 11.73 -8.69 3.91
N LYS A 150 12.84 -9.15 3.34
CA LYS A 150 14.14 -8.49 3.52
C LYS A 150 14.21 -7.05 3.01
N ILE A 151 13.38 -6.64 2.04
CA ILE A 151 13.35 -5.25 1.57
C ILE A 151 12.60 -4.38 2.60
N GLU A 152 11.40 -4.81 2.99
CA GLU A 152 10.55 -4.13 3.97
C GLU A 152 11.28 -3.95 5.31
N HIS A 153 11.88 -5.04 5.81
CA HIS A 153 12.63 -5.06 7.06
C HIS A 153 13.82 -4.09 7.03
N ASN A 154 14.62 -4.11 5.96
CA ASN A 154 15.76 -3.21 5.85
C ASN A 154 15.35 -1.73 5.79
N LEU A 155 14.23 -1.41 5.12
CA LEU A 155 13.72 -0.03 5.08
C LEU A 155 13.32 0.46 6.47
N ILE A 156 12.49 -0.32 7.19
CA ILE A 156 12.04 0.04 8.55
C ILE A 156 13.24 0.16 9.50
N LYS A 157 14.17 -0.80 9.46
CA LYS A 157 15.40 -0.75 10.24
C LYS A 157 16.22 0.52 9.96
N ASN A 158 16.36 0.88 8.68
CA ASN A 158 17.09 2.09 8.31
C ASN A 158 16.37 3.36 8.79
N TYR A 159 15.04 3.43 8.76
CA TYR A 159 14.31 4.58 9.31
C TYR A 159 14.56 4.76 10.81
N VAL A 160 14.55 3.67 11.58
CA VAL A 160 14.87 3.71 13.02
C VAL A 160 16.31 4.14 13.27
N LEU A 161 17.27 3.58 12.52
CA LEU A 161 18.68 3.95 12.63
C LEU A 161 18.94 5.42 12.25
N SER A 162 18.29 5.91 11.20
CA SER A 162 18.37 7.31 10.79
C SER A 162 17.83 8.24 11.89
N ALA A 163 16.70 7.89 12.52
CA ALA A 163 16.15 8.67 13.62
C ALA A 163 17.06 8.69 14.86
N LEU A 164 17.71 7.57 15.19
CA LEU A 164 18.69 7.50 16.29
C LEU A 164 19.96 8.31 16.03
N ASN A 165 20.31 8.54 14.75
CA ASN A 165 21.44 9.38 14.36
C ASN A 165 21.07 10.87 14.22
N ASP A 166 19.79 11.22 14.28
CA ASP A 166 19.33 12.60 14.22
C ASP A 166 19.47 13.27 15.59
N LYS A 167 20.27 14.35 15.65
CA LYS A 167 20.50 15.11 16.90
C LYS A 167 19.25 15.84 17.39
N ASN A 168 18.25 16.02 16.54
CA ASN A 168 17.00 16.71 16.87
C ASN A 168 15.91 15.75 17.35
N ILE A 169 16.19 14.45 17.46
CA ILE A 169 15.21 13.49 17.96
C ILE A 169 14.87 13.79 19.44
N PRO A 170 13.59 13.86 19.83
CA PRO A 170 13.21 14.07 21.22
C PRO A 170 13.77 12.96 22.13
N ASN A 171 14.38 13.36 23.25
CA ASN A 171 14.96 12.42 24.22
C ASN A 171 13.95 11.38 24.74
N SER A 172 12.68 11.76 24.84
CA SER A 172 11.57 10.89 25.25
C SER A 172 11.35 9.69 24.32
N LEU A 173 11.81 9.76 23.06
CA LEU A 173 11.70 8.66 22.09
C LEU A 173 12.90 7.71 22.09
N LEU A 174 14.06 8.14 22.60
CA LEU A 174 15.33 7.40 22.45
C LEU A 174 15.27 5.99 23.04
N ALA A 175 14.61 5.82 24.19
CA ALA A 175 14.47 4.52 24.84
C ALA A 175 13.70 3.54 23.93
N GLN A 176 12.51 3.94 23.48
CA GLN A 176 11.65 3.08 22.65
C GLN A 176 12.26 2.82 21.27
N LEU A 177 12.96 3.80 20.68
CA LEU A 177 13.70 3.61 19.43
C LEU A 177 14.84 2.60 19.58
N ASN A 178 15.57 2.62 20.69
CA ASN A 178 16.62 1.62 20.94
C ASN A 178 16.03 0.22 21.13
N ILE A 179 14.93 0.09 21.87
CA ILE A 179 14.22 -1.20 22.02
C ILE A 179 13.78 -1.73 20.65
N LEU A 180 13.13 -0.89 19.83
CA LEU A 180 12.70 -1.29 18.49
C LEU A 180 13.88 -1.64 17.58
N LYS A 181 14.98 -0.88 17.65
CA LYS A 181 16.22 -1.18 16.92
C LYS A 181 16.76 -2.56 17.28
N ASP A 182 16.85 -2.88 18.57
CA ASP A 182 17.37 -4.17 19.04
C ASP A 182 16.47 -5.33 18.61
N TYR A 183 15.14 -5.15 18.69
CA TYR A 183 14.18 -6.09 18.13
C TYR A 183 14.37 -6.31 16.62
N LEU A 184 14.48 -5.22 15.84
CA LEU A 184 14.69 -5.29 14.38
C LEU A 184 16.04 -5.90 14.00
N VAL A 185 17.07 -5.82 14.85
CA VAL A 185 18.35 -6.52 14.63
C VAL A 185 18.19 -8.03 14.76
N GLN A 186 17.35 -8.50 15.68
CA GLN A 186 17.07 -9.92 15.91
C GLN A 186 15.97 -10.48 14.99
N TYR A 187 15.20 -9.60 14.34
CA TYR A 187 14.10 -9.99 13.46
C TYR A 187 14.58 -10.81 12.26
N SER A 188 13.98 -11.99 12.06
CA SER A 188 14.24 -12.85 10.90
C SER A 188 13.18 -12.61 9.81
N PRO A 189 13.53 -11.96 8.67
CA PRO A 189 12.58 -11.73 7.59
C PRO A 189 12.25 -13.04 6.85
N ARG A 190 11.08 -13.07 6.19
CA ARG A 190 10.74 -14.19 5.29
C ARG A 190 11.68 -14.25 4.09
N GLY A 191 11.96 -15.46 3.61
CA GLY A 191 12.84 -15.69 2.45
C GLY A 191 12.24 -15.21 1.13
N SER A 192 10.93 -15.37 0.96
CA SER A 192 10.20 -14.86 -0.20
C SER A 192 9.95 -13.36 -0.09
N VAL A 193 10.23 -12.63 -1.17
CA VAL A 193 9.90 -11.21 -1.28
C VAL A 193 8.49 -10.96 -1.80
N GLY A 194 7.92 -11.94 -2.52
CA GLY A 194 6.59 -11.86 -3.10
C GLY A 194 5.47 -11.92 -2.07
N LEU A 195 4.24 -11.71 -2.55
CA LEU A 195 3.04 -11.81 -1.71
C LEU A 195 2.67 -13.25 -1.44
N TYR A 196 2.91 -14.21 -2.36
CA TYR A 196 2.63 -15.64 -2.12
C TYR A 196 3.29 -16.19 -0.84
N GLY A 197 4.37 -15.54 -0.35
CA GLY A 197 5.02 -15.89 0.90
C GLY A 197 4.27 -15.48 2.17
N LEU A 198 3.09 -14.86 2.05
CA LEU A 198 2.19 -14.47 3.13
C LEU A 198 0.93 -15.34 3.11
N ALA A 199 0.33 -15.55 4.28
CA ALA A 199 -1.00 -16.18 4.35
C ALA A 199 -2.02 -15.35 3.56
N ASN A 200 -2.83 -16.01 2.72
CA ASN A 200 -3.76 -15.36 1.78
C ASN A 200 -3.10 -14.36 0.80
N GLY A 201 -1.79 -14.49 0.57
CA GLY A 201 -1.04 -13.56 -0.26
C GLY A 201 -1.33 -13.66 -1.75
N SER A 202 -1.70 -14.84 -2.23
CA SER A 202 -2.10 -15.06 -3.63
C SER A 202 -3.45 -14.41 -3.94
N GLU A 203 -4.42 -14.54 -3.04
CA GLU A 203 -5.73 -13.88 -3.10
C GLU A 203 -5.56 -12.37 -3.00
N TRP A 204 -4.65 -11.92 -2.14
CA TRP A 204 -4.33 -10.50 -2.03
C TRP A 204 -3.82 -9.96 -3.37
N TYR A 205 -2.82 -10.65 -3.92
CA TYR A 205 -2.25 -10.30 -5.21
C TYR A 205 -3.28 -10.31 -6.34
N GLN A 206 -4.14 -11.34 -6.41
CA GLN A 206 -5.23 -11.41 -7.39
C GLN A 206 -6.14 -10.20 -7.32
N SER A 207 -6.53 -9.75 -6.12
CA SER A 207 -7.39 -8.58 -5.99
C SER A 207 -6.71 -7.28 -6.44
N LYS A 208 -5.38 -7.17 -6.25
CA LYS A 208 -4.59 -6.06 -6.79
C LYS A 208 -4.57 -6.09 -8.32
N LEU A 209 -4.33 -7.26 -8.92
CA LEU A 209 -4.38 -7.43 -10.38
C LEU A 209 -5.75 -7.03 -10.94
N ASN A 210 -6.83 -7.50 -10.31
CA ASN A 210 -8.19 -7.17 -10.75
C ASN A 210 -8.46 -5.66 -10.71
N TYR A 211 -8.06 -5.00 -9.61
CA TYR A 211 -8.25 -3.56 -9.47
C TYR A 211 -7.39 -2.77 -10.47
N PHE A 212 -6.09 -3.05 -10.54
CA PHE A 212 -5.19 -2.26 -11.38
C PHE A 212 -5.46 -2.48 -12.87
N SER A 213 -5.75 -3.70 -13.30
CA SER A 213 -6.04 -3.98 -14.71
C SER A 213 -7.47 -3.63 -15.16
N GLY A 214 -8.42 -3.56 -14.23
CA GLY A 214 -9.84 -3.45 -14.55
C GLY A 214 -10.45 -4.71 -15.18
N THR A 215 -9.76 -5.84 -15.19
CA THR A 215 -10.26 -7.13 -15.69
C THR A 215 -9.86 -8.30 -14.77
N VAL A 216 -10.51 -9.44 -14.93
CA VAL A 216 -10.28 -10.63 -14.10
C VAL A 216 -9.58 -11.69 -14.92
N HIS A 217 -8.26 -11.78 -14.73
CA HIS A 217 -7.43 -12.88 -15.19
C HIS A 217 -6.58 -13.40 -14.03
N SER A 218 -6.42 -14.72 -13.96
CA SER A 218 -5.47 -15.37 -13.08
C SER A 218 -4.04 -14.94 -13.42
N PRO A 219 -3.06 -15.05 -12.50
CA PRO A 219 -1.69 -14.63 -12.77
C PRO A 219 -1.06 -15.41 -13.94
N LEU A 220 -1.46 -16.66 -14.16
CA LEU A 220 -0.97 -17.48 -15.27
C LEU A 220 -1.55 -17.03 -16.62
N GLU A 221 -2.82 -16.66 -16.65
CA GLU A 221 -3.44 -16.05 -17.83
C GLU A 221 -2.76 -14.73 -18.18
N TRP A 222 -2.52 -13.87 -17.18
CA TRP A 222 -1.73 -12.64 -17.36
C TRP A 222 -0.37 -12.93 -17.98
N LEU A 223 0.38 -13.90 -17.43
CA LEU A 223 1.70 -14.23 -17.95
C LEU A 223 1.65 -14.72 -19.40
N THR A 224 0.62 -15.47 -19.78
CA THR A 224 0.43 -15.91 -21.17
C THR A 224 0.16 -14.74 -22.10
N ILE A 225 -0.71 -13.82 -21.69
CA ILE A 225 -1.04 -12.63 -22.47
C ILE A 225 0.20 -11.72 -22.62
N ILE A 226 0.89 -11.42 -21.51
CA ILE A 226 2.09 -10.57 -21.50
C ILE A 226 3.19 -11.17 -22.38
N ASN A 227 3.44 -12.48 -22.28
CA ASN A 227 4.45 -13.14 -23.10
C ASN A 227 4.12 -13.16 -24.59
N LYS A 228 2.84 -13.17 -24.95
CA LYS A 228 2.42 -13.02 -26.35
C LYS A 228 2.80 -11.62 -26.85
N GLN A 229 2.43 -10.58 -26.11
CA GLN A 229 2.74 -9.19 -26.49
C GLN A 229 4.25 -8.92 -26.54
N LEU A 230 5.02 -9.41 -25.57
CA LEU A 230 6.47 -9.29 -25.54
C LEU A 230 7.21 -10.01 -26.69
N LYS A 231 6.57 -10.97 -27.36
CA LYS A 231 7.15 -11.60 -28.57
C LYS A 231 6.93 -10.77 -29.83
N GLU A 232 5.86 -9.99 -29.84
CA GLU A 232 5.48 -9.12 -30.96
C GLU A 232 6.24 -7.78 -30.91
N GLU A 233 6.63 -7.32 -29.71
CA GLU A 233 7.47 -6.13 -29.56
C GLU A 233 8.96 -6.42 -29.76
N SER A 234 9.64 -5.59 -30.54
CA SER A 234 11.10 -5.62 -30.64
C SER A 234 11.73 -5.13 -29.32
N THR A 235 12.79 -5.79 -28.84
CA THR A 235 13.60 -5.29 -27.71
C THR A 235 14.23 -3.95 -28.08
N GLN A 236 13.59 -2.86 -27.68
CA GLN A 236 14.14 -1.51 -27.82
C GLN A 236 14.78 -1.10 -26.50
N PRO A 237 15.98 -0.47 -26.51
CA PRO A 237 16.53 0.12 -25.31
C PRO A 237 15.53 1.12 -24.72
N VAL A 238 15.17 0.92 -23.46
CA VAL A 238 14.27 1.83 -22.77
C VAL A 238 15.12 2.94 -22.13
N ASN A 239 15.01 4.15 -22.67
CA ASN A 239 15.67 5.33 -22.11
C ASN A 239 14.72 6.06 -21.14
N GLN A 240 14.32 5.36 -20.07
CA GLN A 240 13.50 5.92 -18.99
C GLN A 240 14.33 5.94 -17.71
N GLU A 241 14.68 7.13 -17.24
CA GLU A 241 15.36 7.26 -15.95
C GLU A 241 14.44 6.76 -14.83
N VAL A 242 14.96 5.88 -13.98
CA VAL A 242 14.27 5.40 -12.79
C VAL A 242 14.81 6.16 -11.59
N SER A 243 14.09 7.21 -11.22
CA SER A 243 14.33 8.03 -10.02
C SER A 243 14.11 7.22 -8.72
N GLN A 244 14.32 7.85 -7.56
CA GLN A 244 14.01 7.23 -6.28
C GLN A 244 12.54 6.79 -6.21
N ILE A 245 12.29 5.55 -5.83
CA ILE A 245 10.98 4.86 -5.86
C ILE A 245 10.20 4.97 -4.54
N TYR A 246 10.63 5.86 -3.64
CA TYR A 246 10.00 6.15 -2.37
C TYR A 246 10.15 7.65 -2.04
N PRO A 247 9.16 8.27 -1.38
CA PRO A 247 7.91 7.67 -0.88
C PRO A 247 6.83 7.44 -1.96
N GLN A 248 7.08 7.82 -3.22
CA GLN A 248 6.14 7.62 -4.33
C GLN A 248 6.60 6.48 -5.24
N SER A 249 5.66 5.64 -5.69
CA SER A 249 5.96 4.57 -6.63
C SER A 249 6.48 5.09 -7.97
N PHE A 250 7.17 4.23 -8.73
CA PHE A 250 7.56 4.51 -10.11
C PHE A 250 6.35 4.88 -10.97
N LEU A 251 5.22 4.18 -10.84
CA LEU A 251 4.03 4.45 -11.65
C LEU A 251 3.38 5.81 -11.33
N VAL A 252 3.37 6.22 -10.06
CA VAL A 252 2.94 7.57 -9.68
C VAL A 252 3.83 8.62 -10.34
N GLN A 253 5.15 8.40 -10.33
CA GLN A 253 6.10 9.33 -10.94
C GLN A 253 6.03 9.35 -12.47
N PHE A 254 5.87 8.18 -13.08
CA PHE A 254 5.73 7.99 -14.53
C PHE A 254 4.49 8.72 -15.09
N THR A 255 3.47 8.87 -14.24
CA THR A 255 2.22 9.57 -14.59
C THR A 255 2.19 11.03 -14.14
N ASN A 256 3.31 11.59 -13.68
CA ASN A 256 3.37 13.01 -13.36
C ASN A 256 3.21 13.86 -14.63
N GLY A 257 2.34 14.86 -14.57
CA GLY A 257 2.03 15.74 -15.70
C GLY A 257 0.87 15.26 -16.59
N ASP A 258 0.38 14.04 -16.39
CA ASP A 258 -0.85 13.57 -17.03
C ASP A 258 -2.09 14.20 -16.37
N LYS A 259 -3.25 14.07 -17.02
CA LYS A 259 -4.53 14.55 -16.48
C LYS A 259 -4.85 13.83 -15.18
N GLU A 260 -4.88 14.59 -14.09
CA GLU A 260 -5.18 14.07 -12.75
C GLU A 260 -6.60 13.50 -12.67
N VAL A 261 -6.71 12.30 -12.09
CA VAL A 261 -7.98 11.71 -11.67
C VAL A 261 -7.92 11.48 -10.16
N PRO A 262 -8.73 12.20 -9.35
CA PRO A 262 -8.74 12.04 -7.91
C PRO A 262 -9.05 10.59 -7.49
N GLY A 263 -8.33 10.09 -6.48
CA GLY A 263 -8.52 8.75 -5.94
C GLY A 263 -8.43 8.71 -4.41
N LEU A 264 -8.60 7.53 -3.84
CA LEU A 264 -8.71 7.31 -2.40
C LEU A 264 -7.47 6.63 -1.79
N ASP A 265 -6.64 6.02 -2.64
CA ASP A 265 -5.47 5.24 -2.22
C ASP A 265 -4.24 6.13 -1.98
N TRP A 266 -3.76 6.15 -0.73
CA TRP A 266 -2.59 6.91 -0.34
C TRP A 266 -1.28 6.35 -0.91
N LEU A 267 -1.21 5.04 -1.23
CA LEU A 267 -0.04 4.44 -1.93
C LEU A 267 0.13 4.99 -3.34
N SER A 268 -0.97 5.45 -3.92
CA SER A 268 -1.07 6.09 -5.23
C SER A 268 -1.08 7.62 -5.11
N GLY A 269 -0.80 8.18 -3.92
CA GLY A 269 -0.83 9.62 -3.66
C GLY A 269 -2.22 10.25 -3.76
N PHE A 270 -3.28 9.48 -3.46
CA PHE A 270 -4.68 9.86 -3.64
C PHE A 270 -5.07 10.15 -5.09
N ARG A 271 -4.47 9.39 -6.01
CA ARG A 271 -4.77 9.39 -7.45
C ARG A 271 -5.39 8.06 -7.85
N ASN A 272 -6.25 8.07 -8.87
CA ASN A 272 -6.78 6.84 -9.47
C ASN A 272 -5.86 6.42 -10.63
N LEU A 273 -4.85 5.59 -10.32
CA LEU A 273 -3.85 5.17 -11.31
C LEU A 273 -4.44 4.47 -12.55
N PRO A 274 -5.38 3.51 -12.43
CA PRO A 274 -6.03 2.92 -13.60
C PRO A 274 -6.71 3.96 -14.50
N ALA A 275 -7.47 4.89 -13.91
CA ALA A 275 -8.15 5.93 -14.69
C ALA A 275 -7.17 6.94 -15.33
N ILE A 276 -6.05 7.25 -14.68
CA ILE A 276 -4.99 8.10 -15.27
C ILE A 276 -4.32 7.35 -16.42
N ALA A 277 -4.00 6.07 -16.22
CA ALA A 277 -3.40 5.22 -17.23
C ALA A 277 -4.31 5.13 -18.46
N GLU A 278 -5.62 4.88 -18.33
CA GLU A 278 -6.58 4.87 -19.46
C GLU A 278 -6.48 6.11 -20.37
N ASN A 279 -6.11 7.27 -19.83
CA ASN A 279 -6.02 8.53 -20.57
C ASN A 279 -4.60 8.86 -21.09
N LYS A 280 -3.59 8.05 -20.77
CA LYS A 280 -2.18 8.29 -21.15
C LYS A 280 -1.77 7.39 -22.29
N SER A 281 -1.44 7.94 -23.46
CA SER A 281 -0.84 7.16 -24.55
C SER A 281 0.62 6.79 -24.26
N LEU A 282 0.98 5.53 -24.52
CA LEU A 282 2.34 5.01 -24.36
C LEU A 282 3.14 5.02 -25.67
N LEU A 283 4.39 5.47 -25.60
CA LEU A 283 5.40 5.21 -26.63
C LEU A 283 5.76 3.72 -26.66
N ALA A 284 6.27 3.22 -27.79
CA ALA A 284 6.64 1.80 -27.94
C ALA A 284 7.58 1.29 -26.83
N GLN A 285 8.65 2.03 -26.51
CA GLN A 285 9.56 1.68 -25.42
C GLN A 285 8.88 1.65 -24.04
N GLN A 286 7.87 2.49 -23.83
CA GLN A 286 7.10 2.52 -22.59
C GLN A 286 6.14 1.32 -22.50
N LYS A 287 5.60 0.86 -23.63
CA LYS A 287 4.84 -0.39 -23.68
C LYS A 287 5.71 -1.58 -23.28
N THR A 288 6.91 -1.69 -23.86
CA THR A 288 7.89 -2.72 -23.49
C THR A 288 8.25 -2.65 -22.01
N LEU A 289 8.45 -1.44 -21.47
CA LEU A 289 8.67 -1.21 -20.04
C LEU A 289 7.53 -1.75 -19.19
N MET A 290 6.28 -1.36 -19.48
CA MET A 290 5.13 -1.80 -18.71
C MET A 290 4.93 -3.31 -18.78
N LEU A 291 5.07 -3.92 -19.96
CA LEU A 291 4.97 -5.37 -20.15
C LEU A 291 6.06 -6.13 -19.35
N ALA A 292 7.31 -5.67 -19.39
CA ALA A 292 8.40 -6.30 -18.64
C ALA A 292 8.21 -6.13 -17.11
N MET A 293 7.67 -4.99 -16.67
CA MET A 293 7.30 -4.78 -15.27
C MET A 293 6.19 -5.74 -14.85
N MET A 294 5.11 -5.90 -15.64
CA MET A 294 4.02 -6.85 -15.37
C MET A 294 4.51 -8.31 -15.32
N GLU A 295 5.36 -8.72 -16.26
CA GLU A 295 5.99 -10.07 -16.26
C GLU A 295 6.77 -10.31 -14.97
N THR A 296 7.60 -9.33 -14.60
CA THR A 296 8.45 -9.39 -13.40
C THR A 296 7.62 -9.38 -12.11
N ASP A 297 6.51 -8.64 -12.09
CA ASP A 297 5.55 -8.55 -10.99
C ASP A 297 4.89 -9.92 -10.73
N VAL A 298 4.35 -10.58 -11.76
CA VAL A 298 3.82 -11.94 -11.64
C VAL A 298 4.91 -12.93 -11.22
N GLY A 299 6.10 -12.81 -11.80
CA GLY A 299 7.27 -13.60 -11.46
C GLY A 299 7.60 -13.56 -9.97
N LEU A 300 7.65 -12.36 -9.37
CA LEU A 300 7.93 -12.15 -7.95
C LEU A 300 6.79 -12.60 -7.05
N HIS A 301 5.56 -12.18 -7.35
CA HIS A 301 4.45 -12.30 -6.42
C HIS A 301 3.75 -13.65 -6.44
N ILE A 302 3.90 -14.44 -7.52
CA ILE A 302 3.27 -15.76 -7.67
C ILE A 302 4.28 -16.87 -7.98
N HIS A 303 5.24 -16.64 -8.89
CA HIS A 303 6.20 -17.68 -9.30
C HIS A 303 7.49 -17.72 -8.47
N ALA A 304 7.49 -17.07 -7.31
CA ALA A 304 8.59 -17.13 -6.36
C ALA A 304 9.96 -16.72 -6.92
N TRP A 305 9.98 -15.84 -7.93
CA TRP A 305 11.25 -15.33 -8.44
C TRP A 305 12.02 -14.66 -7.31
N THR A 306 13.30 -14.99 -7.23
CA THR A 306 14.25 -14.32 -6.37
C THR A 306 14.55 -12.92 -6.91
N LEU A 307 15.02 -11.99 -6.05
CA LEU A 307 15.43 -10.65 -6.52
C LEU A 307 16.46 -10.70 -7.67
N PRO A 308 17.47 -11.60 -7.67
CA PRO A 308 18.37 -11.74 -8.82
C PRO A 308 17.66 -12.16 -10.11
N GLN A 309 16.71 -13.10 -10.05
CA GLN A 309 15.96 -13.53 -11.23
C GLN A 309 15.11 -12.39 -11.79
N ALA A 310 14.37 -11.67 -10.94
CA ALA A 310 13.59 -10.51 -11.33
C ALA A 310 14.45 -9.41 -11.97
N LYS A 311 15.63 -9.15 -11.40
CA LYS A 311 16.59 -8.17 -11.92
C LYS A 311 17.12 -8.57 -13.30
N VAL A 312 17.53 -9.84 -13.45
CA VAL A 312 18.00 -10.38 -14.74
C VAL A 312 16.91 -10.29 -15.80
N ASN A 313 15.65 -10.54 -15.43
CA ASN A 313 14.53 -10.39 -16.36
C ASN A 313 14.43 -8.96 -16.90
N LEU A 314 14.38 -7.96 -16.01
CA LEU A 314 14.28 -6.56 -16.43
C LEU A 314 15.49 -6.09 -17.26
N ILE A 315 16.71 -6.48 -16.89
CA ILE A 315 17.92 -6.15 -17.67
C ILE A 315 17.81 -6.72 -19.09
N LYS A 316 17.42 -7.99 -19.22
CA LYS A 316 17.31 -8.65 -20.54
C LYS A 316 16.18 -8.08 -21.39
N ARG A 317 15.03 -7.76 -20.78
CA ARG A 317 13.85 -7.24 -21.49
C ARG A 317 14.01 -5.78 -21.92
N LEU A 318 14.71 -4.96 -21.13
CA LEU A 318 14.70 -3.50 -21.27
C LEU A 318 16.06 -2.91 -21.68
N ASN A 319 17.14 -3.70 -21.61
CA ASN A 319 18.51 -3.24 -21.82
C ASN A 319 18.87 -2.02 -20.95
N ILE A 320 18.50 -2.08 -19.67
CA ILE A 320 18.73 -1.03 -18.67
C ILE A 320 19.90 -1.35 -17.74
N SER A 321 20.36 -0.35 -17.00
CA SER A 321 21.42 -0.52 -16.00
C SER A 321 20.99 -1.44 -14.85
N GLU A 322 21.96 -2.05 -14.17
CA GLU A 322 21.71 -2.85 -12.97
C GLU A 322 21.06 -2.03 -11.84
N ILE A 323 21.39 -0.74 -11.77
CA ILE A 323 20.85 0.20 -10.78
C ILE A 323 19.36 0.41 -11.03
N ASP A 324 18.97 0.70 -12.26
CA ASP A 324 17.57 0.92 -12.64
C ASP A 324 16.75 -0.35 -12.49
N ALA A 325 17.28 -1.50 -12.91
CA ALA A 325 16.64 -2.79 -12.70
C ALA A 325 16.43 -3.07 -11.20
N THR A 326 17.42 -2.77 -10.36
CA THR A 326 17.31 -2.91 -8.90
C THR A 326 16.23 -2.00 -8.32
N ARG A 327 16.11 -0.76 -8.81
CA ARG A 327 15.05 0.17 -8.40
C ARG A 327 13.68 -0.34 -8.83
N LEU A 328 13.51 -0.79 -10.07
CA LEU A 328 12.24 -1.33 -10.55
C LEU A 328 11.82 -2.60 -9.79
N VAL A 329 12.73 -3.53 -9.53
CA VAL A 329 12.43 -4.73 -8.72
C VAL A 329 11.95 -4.33 -7.31
N LYS A 330 12.66 -3.40 -6.65
CA LYS A 330 12.22 -2.91 -5.33
C LYS A 330 10.86 -2.21 -5.41
N ASN A 331 10.59 -1.51 -6.51
CA ASN A 331 9.30 -0.85 -6.71
C ASN A 331 8.18 -1.88 -6.82
N ILE A 332 8.36 -2.92 -7.64
CA ILE A 332 7.40 -4.01 -7.79
C ILE A 332 7.10 -4.68 -6.45
N VAL A 333 8.14 -4.99 -5.66
CA VAL A 333 7.94 -5.60 -4.32
C VAL A 333 7.11 -4.70 -3.39
N LEU A 334 7.32 -3.39 -3.42
CA LEU A 334 6.65 -2.43 -2.53
C LEU A 334 5.27 -1.98 -3.03
N TYR A 335 5.02 -2.07 -4.34
CA TYR A 335 3.80 -1.62 -5.00
C TYR A 335 3.25 -2.68 -5.97
N PRO A 336 2.96 -3.90 -5.45
CA PRO A 336 2.52 -5.02 -6.27
C PRO A 336 1.30 -4.68 -7.13
N GLY A 337 1.35 -5.08 -8.40
CA GLY A 337 0.26 -4.92 -9.35
C GLY A 337 0.12 -3.54 -9.96
N GLN A 338 0.81 -2.49 -9.51
CA GLN A 338 0.58 -1.14 -10.02
C GLN A 338 0.83 -1.00 -11.53
N ALA A 339 1.80 -1.74 -12.09
CA ALA A 339 2.07 -1.74 -13.53
C ALA A 339 0.83 -2.18 -14.35
N PHE A 340 -0.03 -3.03 -13.79
CA PHE A 340 -1.27 -3.48 -14.42
C PHE A 340 -2.28 -2.37 -14.68
N SER A 341 -2.09 -1.16 -14.13
CA SER A 341 -2.85 0.04 -14.50
C SER A 341 -2.86 0.29 -16.00
N PHE A 342 -1.81 -0.13 -16.71
CA PHE A 342 -1.68 0.03 -18.17
C PHE A 342 -2.20 -1.17 -18.98
N ALA A 343 -2.73 -2.21 -18.35
CA ALA A 343 -3.08 -3.46 -19.03
C ALA A 343 -4.04 -3.24 -20.22
N GLN A 344 -5.10 -2.45 -20.05
CA GLN A 344 -6.08 -2.20 -21.12
C GLN A 344 -5.48 -1.55 -22.39
N GLN A 345 -4.35 -0.86 -22.29
CA GLN A 345 -3.68 -0.25 -23.44
C GLN A 345 -2.68 -1.17 -24.14
N LEU A 346 -2.26 -2.23 -23.45
CA LEU A 346 -1.20 -3.14 -23.90
C LEU A 346 -1.77 -4.45 -24.44
N LEU A 347 -3.08 -4.69 -24.25
CA LEU A 347 -3.75 -5.94 -24.58
C LEU A 347 -4.66 -5.85 -25.78
#